data_AF-A0A7J8RCZ4-F1
#
_entry.id   AF-A0A7J8RCZ4-F1
#
_cell.length_a   1.000
_cell.length_b   1.000
_cell.length_c   1.000
_cell.angle_alpha   90.00
_cell.angle_beta   90.00
_cell.angle_gamma   90.00
#
_symmetry.space_group_name_H-M   'P 1'
#
loop_
_entity.id
_entity.type
_entity.pdbx_description
1 polymer ?
#
loop_
_entity_poly.entity_id
_entity_poly.type
_entity_poly.pdbx_seq_one_letter_code
_entity_poly.pdbx_strand_id
1 'polypeptide(L)'
;MNTTNTGKMQYHFSVLALLSIFFFFIRVGFADDNTVKFDENYVITWGNDHVLFLNQDTEIQLSMDKSSGAGFGSKLSYGTGFFNMRMKLPDKDSAGVVTAYYLTSKGNKHDELDFEFLGNREGKPISLQTNVFAGGVGNREQRVILWFDPSADFHNYRILWNQHQIVYEFIISSPPPLFFAFHHYFNNLHLYNFYSIKSKFYHF
;
A
#
# COMPACT_ATOMS: atom_id res chain seq x y z
N MET A 1 58.63 3.70 -15.81
CA MET A 1 57.68 3.16 -14.82
C MET A 1 56.50 4.11 -14.74
N ASN A 2 55.37 3.76 -15.37
CA ASN A 2 54.13 4.52 -15.29
C ASN A 2 53.07 3.64 -14.62
N THR A 3 52.73 3.96 -13.37
CA THR A 3 51.61 3.34 -12.65
C THR A 3 50.40 4.27 -12.78
N THR A 4 49.38 3.81 -13.50
CA THR A 4 48.11 4.53 -13.72
C THR A 4 47.21 4.47 -12.49
N ASN A 5 46.60 5.62 -12.20
CA ASN A 5 45.89 5.96 -10.98
C ASN A 5 44.41 5.53 -11.07
N THR A 6 44.14 4.22 -11.13
CA THR A 6 42.79 3.66 -11.32
C THR A 6 41.93 3.61 -10.06
N GLY A 7 42.51 3.85 -8.87
CA GLY A 7 41.79 3.74 -7.60
C GLY A 7 40.85 4.88 -7.25
N LYS A 8 41.02 6.10 -7.81
CA LYS A 8 40.21 7.26 -7.41
C LYS A 8 38.83 7.33 -8.08
N MET A 9 38.67 6.89 -9.33
CA MET A 9 37.39 7.02 -10.05
C MET A 9 36.30 6.05 -9.58
N GLN A 10 36.66 4.94 -8.93
CA GLN A 10 35.69 3.93 -8.48
C GLN A 10 34.91 4.41 -7.25
N TYR A 11 35.54 5.17 -6.35
CA TYR A 11 34.89 5.72 -5.15
C TYR A 11 33.95 6.91 -5.46
N HIS A 12 34.26 7.71 -6.48
CA HIS A 12 33.39 8.84 -6.85
C HIS A 12 32.05 8.36 -7.45
N PHE A 13 32.05 7.27 -8.23
CA PHE A 13 30.81 6.67 -8.74
C PHE A 13 29.96 6.04 -7.62
N SER A 14 30.58 5.39 -6.62
CA SER A 14 29.86 4.80 -5.50
C SER A 14 29.28 5.85 -4.53
N VAL A 15 29.99 6.97 -4.31
CA VAL A 15 29.50 8.06 -3.46
C VAL A 15 28.35 8.82 -4.14
N LEU A 16 28.41 9.04 -5.45
CA LEU A 16 27.31 9.65 -6.21
C LEU A 16 26.06 8.76 -6.24
N ALA A 17 26.22 7.43 -6.32
CA ALA A 17 25.11 6.47 -6.24
C ALA A 17 24.51 6.40 -4.83
N LEU A 18 25.32 6.50 -3.78
CA LEU A 18 24.84 6.60 -2.39
C LEU A 18 24.14 7.92 -2.11
N LEU A 19 24.62 9.03 -2.70
CA LEU A 19 23.98 10.34 -2.60
C LEU A 19 22.66 10.39 -3.38
N SER A 20 22.54 9.76 -4.55
CA SER A 20 21.27 9.71 -5.28
C SER A 20 20.23 8.83 -4.60
N ILE A 21 20.65 7.74 -3.93
CA ILE A 21 19.81 7.02 -2.97
C ILE A 21 19.43 7.98 -1.84
N PHE A 22 20.35 8.70 -1.21
CA PHE A 22 20.00 9.62 -0.12
C PHE A 22 19.02 10.74 -0.53
N PHE A 23 19.18 11.33 -1.72
CA PHE A 23 18.27 12.36 -2.24
C PHE A 23 16.89 11.81 -2.66
N PHE A 24 16.76 10.52 -3.00
CA PHE A 24 15.45 9.89 -3.21
C PHE A 24 14.70 9.68 -1.89
N PHE A 25 15.42 9.56 -0.77
CA PHE A 25 14.86 9.30 0.57
C PHE A 25 14.59 10.58 1.38
N ILE A 26 15.14 11.75 1.00
CA ILE A 26 14.73 13.07 1.52
C ILE A 26 13.52 13.61 0.74
N ARG A 27 12.44 12.82 0.70
CA ARG A 27 11.09 13.39 0.67
C ARG A 27 10.47 13.18 2.04
N VAL A 28 11.11 13.74 3.06
CA VAL A 28 10.46 13.94 4.36
C VAL A 28 9.35 14.97 4.13
N GLY A 29 8.14 14.56 4.48
CA GLY A 29 6.90 15.16 4.01
C GLY A 29 6.74 16.62 4.42
N PHE A 30 6.47 17.45 3.42
CA PHE A 30 5.38 18.38 3.60
C PHE A 30 4.12 17.55 3.37
N ALA A 31 3.30 17.42 4.43
CA ALA A 31 1.92 17.02 4.24
C ALA A 31 1.33 17.99 3.22
N ASP A 32 1.00 17.48 2.04
CA ASP A 32 0.14 18.21 1.13
C ASP A 32 -1.22 18.21 1.82
N ASP A 33 -1.52 19.31 2.52
CA ASP A 33 -2.78 19.54 3.24
C ASP A 33 -3.96 19.77 2.27
N ASN A 34 -3.74 19.50 0.98
CA ASN A 34 -4.81 19.28 0.02
C ASN A 34 -5.42 17.90 0.28
N THR A 35 -6.17 17.77 1.38
CA THR A 35 -7.03 16.61 1.61
C THR A 35 -8.09 16.56 0.50
N VAL A 36 -7.86 15.69 -0.48
CA VAL A 36 -8.78 15.41 -1.58
C VAL A 36 -10.02 14.73 -1.04
N LYS A 37 -11.21 15.15 -1.48
CA LYS A 37 -12.44 14.47 -1.06
C LYS A 37 -12.50 13.06 -1.62
N PHE A 38 -13.10 12.16 -0.86
CA PHE A 38 -13.29 10.76 -1.23
C PHE A 38 -13.96 10.64 -2.62
N ASP A 39 -15.02 11.40 -2.84
CA ASP A 39 -15.84 11.31 -4.04
C ASP A 39 -15.15 11.90 -5.28
N GLU A 40 -14.02 12.59 -5.19
CA GLU A 40 -13.26 12.99 -6.37
C GLU A 40 -12.68 11.78 -7.11
N ASN A 41 -12.23 10.77 -6.35
CA ASN A 41 -11.50 9.62 -6.91
C ASN A 41 -12.23 8.28 -6.75
N TYR A 42 -13.13 8.16 -5.77
CA TYR A 42 -13.70 6.88 -5.36
C TYR A 42 -15.23 6.88 -5.35
N VAL A 43 -15.79 5.68 -5.37
CA VAL A 43 -17.21 5.42 -5.21
C VAL A 43 -17.41 4.19 -4.34
N ILE A 44 -18.47 4.19 -3.53
CA ILE A 44 -18.85 3.00 -2.76
C ILE A 44 -19.34 1.92 -3.73
N THR A 45 -18.81 0.70 -3.56
CA THR A 45 -19.12 -0.44 -4.43
C THR A 45 -20.10 -1.42 -3.81
N TRP A 46 -20.13 -1.49 -2.47
CA TRP A 46 -21.07 -2.29 -1.69
C TRP A 46 -21.08 -1.82 -0.22
N GLY A 47 -22.15 -2.16 0.52
CA GLY A 47 -22.28 -1.85 1.95
C GLY A 47 -22.42 -0.35 2.24
N ASN A 48 -23.24 0.37 1.47
CA ASN A 48 -23.42 1.82 1.63
C ASN A 48 -23.87 2.25 3.05
N ASP A 49 -24.62 1.39 3.73
CA ASP A 49 -25.05 1.55 5.12
C ASP A 49 -23.94 1.32 6.15
N HIS A 50 -22.80 0.79 5.70
CA HIS A 50 -21.59 0.50 6.49
C HIS A 50 -20.44 1.47 6.15
N VAL A 51 -20.77 2.65 5.60
CA VAL A 51 -19.81 3.71 5.28
C VAL A 51 -20.25 5.00 5.95
N LEU A 52 -19.35 5.58 6.76
CA LEU A 52 -19.54 6.90 7.37
C LEU A 52 -18.55 7.89 6.75
N PHE A 53 -19.04 9.02 6.28
CA PHE A 53 -18.21 10.13 5.81
C PHE A 53 -17.87 11.06 6.98
N LEU A 54 -16.59 11.42 7.08
CA LEU A 54 -16.01 12.21 8.14
C LEU A 54 -15.19 13.35 7.55
N ASN A 55 -14.88 14.37 8.35
CA ASN A 55 -13.95 15.44 7.97
C ASN A 55 -14.27 16.09 6.61
N GLN A 56 -15.53 16.48 6.39
CA GLN A 56 -15.98 17.11 5.13
C GLN A 56 -15.70 16.23 3.90
N ASP A 57 -15.95 14.92 4.06
CA ASP A 57 -15.81 13.88 3.04
C ASP A 57 -14.36 13.56 2.64
N THR A 58 -13.36 14.03 3.41
CA THR A 58 -11.95 13.71 3.18
C THR A 58 -11.50 12.44 3.90
N GLU A 59 -12.33 11.93 4.82
CA GLU A 59 -12.15 10.67 5.52
C GLU A 59 -13.42 9.84 5.41
N ILE A 60 -13.26 8.53 5.26
CA ILE A 60 -14.36 7.59 5.43
C ILE A 60 -14.00 6.57 6.49
N GLN A 61 -15.01 6.13 7.22
CA GLN A 61 -14.94 4.97 8.07
C GLN A 61 -15.77 3.85 7.44
N LEU A 62 -15.11 2.73 7.18
CA LEU A 62 -15.78 1.49 6.80
C LEU A 62 -16.11 0.71 8.08
N SER A 63 -17.28 0.09 8.15
CA SER A 63 -17.68 -0.80 9.25
C SER A 63 -18.05 -2.19 8.73
N MET A 64 -18.19 -3.12 9.67
CA MET A 64 -18.65 -4.48 9.40
C MET A 64 -19.44 -4.99 10.59
N ASP A 65 -20.49 -5.75 10.31
CA ASP A 65 -21.19 -6.58 11.28
C ASP A 65 -21.53 -7.95 10.67
N LYS A 66 -22.46 -8.69 11.30
CA LYS A 66 -22.85 -10.02 10.82
C LYS A 66 -23.66 -9.99 9.51
N SER A 67 -24.22 -8.85 9.15
CA SER A 67 -25.03 -8.67 7.94
C SER A 67 -24.14 -8.39 6.72
N SER A 68 -23.15 -7.52 6.87
CA SER A 68 -22.30 -7.06 5.77
C SER A 68 -21.01 -6.39 6.28
N GLY A 69 -20.04 -6.28 5.39
CA GLY A 69 -19.00 -5.24 5.47
C GLY A 69 -19.30 -4.09 4.53
N ALA A 70 -18.26 -3.37 4.14
CA ALA A 70 -18.31 -2.33 3.12
C ALA A 70 -17.07 -2.37 2.22
N GLY A 71 -17.16 -1.70 1.08
CA GLY A 71 -15.98 -1.40 0.29
C GLY A 71 -16.23 -0.42 -0.84
N PHE A 72 -15.13 0.18 -1.29
CA PHE A 72 -15.13 1.18 -2.35
C PHE A 72 -14.15 0.84 -3.45
N GLY A 73 -14.30 1.51 -4.59
CA GLY A 73 -13.47 1.38 -5.77
C GLY A 73 -13.14 2.75 -6.37
N SER A 74 -11.99 2.88 -7.03
CA SER A 74 -11.69 4.08 -7.81
C SER A 74 -12.63 4.23 -9.00
N LYS A 75 -12.97 5.47 -9.35
CA LYS A 75 -13.77 5.82 -10.53
C LYS A 75 -13.02 5.56 -11.83
N LEU A 76 -11.69 5.72 -11.79
CA LEU A 76 -10.80 5.54 -12.93
C LEU A 76 -9.98 4.25 -12.82
N SER A 77 -9.44 3.86 -13.98
CA SER A 77 -8.49 2.78 -14.16
C SER A 77 -7.11 3.37 -14.48
N TYR A 78 -6.04 2.63 -14.15
CA TYR A 78 -4.67 3.15 -14.22
C TYR A 78 -3.73 2.11 -14.86
N GLY A 79 -2.81 2.57 -15.71
CA GLY A 79 -1.83 1.71 -16.40
C GLY A 79 -0.45 1.68 -15.75
N THR A 80 -0.14 2.64 -14.88
CA THR A 80 0.99 2.71 -13.94
C THR A 80 0.61 3.75 -12.88
N GLY A 81 1.33 3.81 -11.75
CA GLY A 81 1.10 4.90 -10.81
C GLY A 81 1.80 4.74 -9.47
N PHE A 82 1.64 5.79 -8.66
CA PHE A 82 1.97 5.79 -7.25
C PHE A 82 0.67 5.98 -6.48
N PHE A 83 0.24 4.95 -5.78
CA PHE A 83 -1.02 4.91 -5.07
C PHE A 83 -0.74 4.98 -3.58
N ASN A 84 -1.37 5.92 -2.89
CA ASN A 84 -1.20 6.12 -1.45
C ASN A 84 -2.57 6.08 -0.78
N MET A 85 -2.69 5.28 0.27
CA MET A 85 -3.85 5.28 1.15
C MET A 85 -3.39 5.54 2.58
N ARG A 86 -4.00 6.54 3.23
CA ARG A 86 -3.82 6.77 4.66
C ARG A 86 -4.88 5.96 5.40
N MET A 87 -4.45 4.99 6.21
CA MET A 87 -5.37 4.05 6.88
C MET A 87 -5.03 3.92 8.36
N LYS A 88 -6.07 3.78 9.18
CA LYS A 88 -6.01 3.36 10.58
C LYS A 88 -6.87 2.11 10.71
N LEU A 89 -6.32 1.05 11.31
CA LEU A 89 -7.00 -0.24 11.43
C LEU A 89 -7.96 -0.28 12.64
N PRO A 90 -8.90 -1.24 12.69
CA PRO A 90 -9.76 -1.42 13.86
C PRO A 90 -8.96 -1.59 15.15
N ASP A 91 -9.39 -0.91 16.21
CA ASP A 91 -8.77 -0.88 17.55
C ASP A 91 -9.36 -1.92 18.52
N LYS A 92 -10.22 -2.81 18.01
CA LYS A 92 -10.90 -3.87 18.77
C LYS A 92 -10.49 -5.25 18.27
N ASP A 93 -11.02 -6.29 18.91
CA ASP A 93 -10.89 -7.66 18.42
C ASP A 93 -11.35 -7.74 16.95
N SER A 94 -10.38 -8.05 16.10
CA SER A 94 -10.52 -8.16 14.65
C SER A 94 -10.14 -9.56 14.18
N ALA A 95 -10.12 -10.55 15.07
CA ALA A 95 -9.81 -11.93 14.71
C ALA A 95 -10.75 -12.43 13.61
N GLY A 96 -10.18 -12.91 12.51
CA GLY A 96 -10.93 -13.37 11.33
C GLY A 96 -11.33 -12.25 10.37
N VAL A 97 -11.12 -10.98 10.72
CA VAL A 97 -11.37 -9.83 9.85
C VAL A 97 -10.13 -9.51 9.03
N VAL A 98 -10.33 -9.26 7.73
CA VAL A 98 -9.30 -8.72 6.83
C VAL A 98 -9.68 -7.32 6.40
N THR A 99 -8.80 -6.34 6.66
CA THR A 99 -8.84 -5.06 5.96
C THR A 99 -7.94 -5.17 4.73
N ALA A 100 -8.48 -4.94 3.53
CA ALA A 100 -7.67 -4.99 2.32
C ALA A 100 -7.57 -3.61 1.66
N TYR A 101 -6.42 -3.32 1.06
CA TYR A 101 -6.17 -2.20 0.15
C TYR A 101 -5.38 -2.75 -1.04
N TYR A 102 -5.95 -2.70 -2.24
CA TYR A 102 -5.39 -3.42 -3.37
C TYR A 102 -5.70 -2.75 -4.70
N LEU A 103 -4.83 -3.02 -5.68
CA LEU A 103 -5.10 -2.74 -7.08
C LEU A 103 -5.55 -4.04 -7.72
N THR A 104 -6.61 -4.03 -8.53
CA THR A 104 -7.02 -5.23 -9.27
C THR A 104 -7.44 -4.94 -10.69
N SER A 105 -7.25 -5.92 -11.57
CA SER A 105 -7.80 -5.92 -12.91
C SER A 105 -9.17 -6.60 -13.00
N LYS A 106 -9.78 -6.64 -14.19
CA LYS A 106 -11.13 -7.15 -14.42
C LYS A 106 -11.02 -8.49 -15.13
N GLY A 107 -11.92 -9.40 -14.80
CA GLY A 107 -12.04 -10.70 -15.45
C GLY A 107 -11.29 -11.82 -14.72
N ASN A 108 -11.38 -13.03 -15.27
CA ASN A 108 -10.92 -14.24 -14.59
C ASN A 108 -9.39 -14.38 -14.57
N LYS A 109 -8.69 -13.76 -15.52
CA LYS A 109 -7.22 -13.72 -15.59
C LYS A 109 -6.70 -12.39 -15.08
N HIS A 110 -7.17 -11.98 -13.91
CA HIS A 110 -6.87 -10.67 -13.38
C HIS A 110 -5.44 -10.58 -12.86
N ASP A 111 -4.94 -9.35 -12.82
CA ASP A 111 -3.75 -9.00 -12.09
C ASP A 111 -4.16 -8.31 -10.80
N GLU A 112 -3.47 -8.55 -9.69
CA GLU A 112 -3.84 -8.01 -8.37
C GLU A 112 -2.59 -7.74 -7.53
N LEU A 113 -2.56 -6.60 -6.85
CA LEU A 113 -1.51 -6.19 -5.93
C LEU A 113 -2.13 -5.90 -4.57
N ASP A 114 -1.84 -6.74 -3.59
CA ASP A 114 -2.55 -6.72 -2.31
C ASP A 114 -1.74 -6.14 -1.16
N PHE A 115 -2.41 -5.32 -0.34
CA PHE A 115 -2.18 -5.24 1.09
C PHE A 115 -3.39 -5.84 1.80
N GLU A 116 -3.16 -6.85 2.65
CA GLU A 116 -4.15 -7.49 3.49
C GLU A 116 -3.69 -7.45 4.94
N PHE A 117 -4.42 -6.72 5.77
CA PHE A 117 -4.21 -6.68 7.21
C PHE A 117 -5.07 -7.75 7.86
N LEU A 118 -4.41 -8.79 8.34
CA LEU A 118 -5.03 -9.91 9.01
C LEU A 118 -5.22 -9.54 10.49
N GLY A 119 -6.46 -9.23 10.83
CA GLY A 119 -6.86 -8.85 12.18
C GLY A 119 -6.61 -9.98 13.19
N ASN A 120 -6.55 -9.60 14.45
CA ASN A 120 -6.20 -10.49 15.55
C ASN A 120 -7.06 -10.19 16.78
N ARG A 121 -6.98 -11.09 17.76
CA ARG A 121 -7.60 -10.86 19.07
C ARG A 121 -7.03 -9.60 19.70
N GLU A 122 -7.84 -8.93 20.52
CA GLU A 122 -7.44 -7.72 21.22
C GLU A 122 -6.08 -7.88 21.94
N GLY A 123 -5.20 -6.90 21.77
CA GLY A 123 -3.84 -6.91 22.34
C GLY A 123 -2.84 -7.86 21.65
N LYS A 124 -3.20 -8.49 20.53
CA LYS A 124 -2.28 -9.29 19.70
C LYS A 124 -1.91 -8.56 18.42
N PRO A 125 -0.68 -8.74 17.91
CA PRO A 125 -0.22 -7.97 16.77
C PRO A 125 -0.95 -8.37 15.48
N ILE A 126 -1.21 -7.38 14.64
CA ILE A 126 -1.78 -7.55 13.31
C ILE A 126 -0.67 -7.99 12.34
N SER A 127 -1.00 -8.92 11.44
CA SER A 127 -0.11 -9.32 10.36
C SER A 127 -0.46 -8.55 9.09
N LEU A 128 0.54 -8.02 8.41
CA LEU A 128 0.41 -7.50 7.06
C LEU A 128 0.83 -8.58 6.07
N GLN A 129 -0.06 -8.89 5.14
CA GLN A 129 0.19 -9.76 4.00
C GLN A 129 0.21 -8.92 2.73
N THR A 130 1.18 -9.17 1.85
CA THR A 130 1.16 -8.72 0.46
C THR A 130 1.05 -9.91 -0.46
N ASN A 131 0.44 -9.71 -1.63
CA ASN A 131 0.35 -10.74 -2.66
C ASN A 131 0.37 -10.10 -4.05
N VAL A 132 0.77 -10.89 -5.04
CA VAL A 132 0.77 -10.50 -6.46
C VAL A 132 0.12 -11.60 -7.28
N PHE A 133 -1.02 -11.27 -7.90
CA PHE A 133 -1.63 -12.07 -8.96
C PHE A 133 -1.18 -11.56 -10.32
N ALA A 134 -0.82 -12.49 -11.20
CA ALA A 134 -0.51 -12.22 -12.60
C ALA A 134 -1.27 -13.22 -13.48
N GLY A 135 -2.13 -12.74 -14.37
CA GLY A 135 -2.96 -13.57 -15.25
C GLY A 135 -3.89 -14.54 -14.50
N GLY A 136 -4.35 -14.15 -13.30
CA GLY A 136 -5.20 -14.94 -12.41
C GLY A 136 -4.43 -15.91 -11.49
N VAL A 137 -3.10 -15.92 -11.54
CA VAL A 137 -2.27 -16.78 -10.69
C VAL A 137 -1.65 -15.96 -9.58
N GLY A 138 -2.05 -16.21 -8.33
CA GLY A 138 -1.46 -15.64 -7.11
C GLY A 138 -0.37 -16.54 -6.51
N ASN A 139 -0.50 -16.88 -5.22
CA ASN A 139 0.43 -17.70 -4.43
C ASN A 139 1.84 -17.08 -4.27
N ARG A 140 1.89 -15.75 -4.11
CA ARG A 140 3.14 -14.99 -3.91
C ARG A 140 3.09 -14.22 -2.60
N GLU A 141 2.42 -14.79 -1.61
CA GLU A 141 2.17 -14.14 -0.34
C GLU A 141 3.49 -13.90 0.41
N GLN A 142 3.66 -12.68 0.88
CA GLN A 142 4.64 -12.36 1.91
C GLN A 142 3.90 -11.86 3.14
N ARG A 143 4.25 -12.35 4.32
CA ARG A 143 3.58 -11.99 5.56
C ARG A 143 4.59 -11.50 6.58
N VAL A 144 4.28 -10.37 7.20
CA VAL A 144 5.07 -9.80 8.29
C VAL A 144 4.17 -9.43 9.46
N ILE A 145 4.69 -9.58 10.67
CA ILE A 145 4.06 -9.06 11.88
C ILE A 145 4.45 -7.59 11.98
N LEU A 146 3.47 -6.70 12.12
CA LEU A 146 3.75 -5.28 12.33
C LEU A 146 4.36 -5.08 13.73
N TRP A 147 5.51 -4.42 13.81
CA TRP A 147 6.20 -4.12 15.08
C TRP A 147 5.68 -2.83 15.75
N PHE A 148 4.59 -2.28 15.23
CA PHE A 148 3.86 -1.13 15.76
C PHE A 148 2.37 -1.45 15.78
N ASP A 149 1.59 -0.65 16.50
CA ASP A 149 0.15 -0.76 16.53
C ASP A 149 -0.50 0.05 15.38
N PRO A 150 -0.99 -0.59 14.31
CA PRO A 150 -1.59 0.10 13.17
C PRO A 150 -3.02 0.63 13.45
N SER A 151 -3.56 0.39 14.65
CA SER A 151 -4.84 0.93 15.11
C SER A 151 -4.70 2.23 15.91
N ALA A 152 -3.49 2.51 16.42
CA ALA A 152 -3.22 3.65 17.27
C ALA A 152 -3.28 4.99 16.53
N ASP A 153 -2.88 5.03 15.25
CA ASP A 153 -2.96 6.22 14.40
C ASP A 153 -3.06 5.83 12.92
N PHE A 154 -3.28 6.82 12.07
CA PHE A 154 -3.21 6.67 10.63
C PHE A 154 -1.77 6.52 10.14
N HIS A 155 -1.56 5.53 9.28
CA HIS A 155 -0.31 5.25 8.59
C HIS A 155 -0.50 5.34 7.07
N ASN A 156 0.58 5.59 6.34
CA ASN A 156 0.52 5.60 4.87
C ASN A 156 0.90 4.22 4.34
N TYR A 157 0.08 3.66 3.46
CA TYR A 157 0.32 2.41 2.74
C TYR A 157 0.32 2.72 1.24
N ARG A 158 1.42 2.35 0.57
CA ARG A 158 1.72 2.83 -0.78
C ARG A 158 2.11 1.70 -1.70
N ILE A 159 1.63 1.78 -2.93
CA ILE A 159 2.03 0.90 -4.03
C ILE A 159 2.61 1.79 -5.12
N LEU A 160 3.92 1.67 -5.34
CA LEU A 160 4.55 2.17 -6.55
C LEU A 160 4.54 1.06 -7.59
N TRP A 161 3.93 1.33 -8.74
CA TRP A 161 3.88 0.37 -9.83
C TRP A 161 4.20 1.05 -11.17
N ASN A 162 5.16 0.48 -11.89
CA ASN A 162 5.49 0.84 -13.25
C ASN A 162 5.96 -0.39 -14.05
N GLN A 163 6.41 -0.18 -15.28
CA GLN A 163 6.86 -1.26 -16.18
C GLN A 163 8.12 -2.01 -15.69
N HIS A 164 8.83 -1.47 -14.71
CA HIS A 164 10.08 -2.03 -14.19
C HIS A 164 9.95 -2.67 -12.82
N GLN A 165 9.01 -2.20 -11.99
CA GLN A 165 8.93 -2.64 -10.60
C GLN A 165 7.55 -2.45 -9.97
N ILE A 166 7.34 -3.26 -8.92
CA ILE A 166 6.32 -3.06 -7.90
C ILE A 166 7.03 -2.90 -6.57
N VAL A 167 6.73 -1.81 -5.87
CA VAL A 167 7.25 -1.55 -4.53
C VAL A 167 6.07 -1.31 -3.61
N TYR A 168 5.99 -2.11 -2.55
CA TYR A 168 5.08 -1.89 -1.43
C TYR A 168 5.82 -1.08 -0.38
N GLU A 169 5.31 0.08 -0.03
CA GLU A 169 5.89 0.92 1.03
C GLU A 169 4.84 1.17 2.11
N PHE A 170 5.27 1.23 3.37
CA PHE A 170 4.43 1.78 4.43
C PHE A 170 5.26 2.66 5.35
N ILE A 171 4.64 3.76 5.79
CA ILE A 171 5.28 4.80 6.58
C ILE A 171 4.52 4.98 7.88
N ILE A 172 5.25 4.80 8.98
CA ILE A 172 4.71 4.95 10.33
C ILE A 172 4.75 6.42 10.71
N SER A 173 3.58 7.00 11.03
CA SER A 173 3.42 8.39 11.48
C SER A 173 3.90 8.62 12.92
N SER A 174 5.02 8.02 13.32
CA SER A 174 5.71 8.32 14.59
C SER A 174 6.82 9.35 14.36
N PRO A 175 7.26 10.14 15.35
CA PRO A 175 8.49 10.93 15.25
C PRO A 175 9.72 10.13 15.75
N PRO A 176 10.77 9.90 14.93
CA PRO A 176 10.85 10.19 13.49
C PRO A 176 10.04 9.17 12.67
N PRO A 177 9.55 9.56 11.47
CA PRO A 177 8.82 8.63 10.61
C PRO A 177 9.71 7.46 10.21
N LEU A 178 9.18 6.24 10.35
CA LEU A 178 9.89 5.02 9.96
C LEU A 178 9.37 4.53 8.61
N PHE A 179 10.30 4.26 7.69
CA PHE A 179 10.02 3.80 6.33
C PHE A 179 10.40 2.33 6.17
N PHE A 180 9.49 1.55 5.59
CA PHE A 180 9.74 0.17 5.22
C PHE A 180 9.21 -0.10 3.82
N ALA A 181 10.02 -0.79 3.02
CA ALA A 181 9.66 -1.18 1.67
C ALA A 181 9.94 -2.66 1.42
N PHE A 182 8.98 -3.33 0.80
CA PHE A 182 9.18 -4.65 0.20
C PHE A 182 9.31 -4.48 -1.30
N HIS A 183 10.43 -4.93 -1.85
CA HIS A 183 10.61 -5.07 -3.29
C HIS A 183 10.20 -6.48 -3.69
N HIS A 184 9.25 -6.58 -4.61
CA HIS A 184 9.16 -7.77 -5.43
C HIS A 184 9.84 -7.46 -6.76
N TYR A 185 10.99 -8.09 -7.00
CA TYR A 185 11.65 -8.04 -8.30
C TYR A 185 10.97 -9.03 -9.23
N PHE A 186 10.37 -8.52 -10.30
CA PHE A 186 9.77 -9.34 -11.33
C PHE A 186 10.41 -9.03 -12.68
N ASN A 187 10.85 -10.08 -13.37
CA ASN A 187 11.22 -9.97 -14.78
C ASN A 187 9.93 -10.08 -15.63
N ASN A 188 9.72 -9.12 -16.54
CA ASN A 188 8.63 -9.12 -17.53
C ASN A 188 7.20 -9.10 -16.96
N LEU A 189 6.88 -8.09 -16.13
CA LEU A 189 5.49 -7.79 -15.82
C LEU A 189 4.84 -7.06 -16.99
N HIS A 190 4.18 -7.82 -17.86
CA HIS A 190 3.17 -7.30 -18.78
C HIS A 190 1.84 -7.06 -18.04
N LEU A 191 1.93 -6.36 -16.91
CA LEU A 191 0.77 -5.86 -16.18
C LEU A 191 0.27 -4.64 -16.95
N TYR A 192 -0.66 -4.82 -17.88
CA TYR A 192 -1.18 -3.70 -18.69
C TYR A 192 -2.57 -3.25 -18.28
N ASN A 193 -3.14 -3.89 -17.27
CA ASN A 193 -4.54 -3.74 -16.97
C ASN A 193 -4.70 -3.72 -15.46
N PHE A 194 -4.85 -2.56 -14.83
CA PHE A 194 -5.43 -2.44 -13.48
C PHE A 194 -6.63 -1.51 -13.58
N TYR A 195 -7.78 -1.96 -13.09
CA TYR A 195 -9.03 -1.25 -13.32
C TYR A 195 -9.59 -0.57 -12.08
N SER A 196 -9.11 -0.89 -10.88
CA SER A 196 -9.54 -0.16 -9.68
C SER A 196 -8.60 -0.30 -8.49
N ILE A 197 -8.48 0.76 -7.71
CA ILE A 197 -8.05 0.72 -6.31
C ILE A 197 -9.26 0.35 -5.47
N LYS A 198 -9.15 -0.65 -4.60
CA LYS A 198 -10.25 -1.07 -3.73
C LYS A 198 -9.80 -1.18 -2.28
N SER A 199 -10.74 -0.92 -1.38
CA SER A 199 -10.60 -1.23 0.05
C SER A 199 -11.90 -1.80 0.60
N LYS A 200 -11.78 -2.77 1.51
CA LYS A 200 -12.90 -3.60 1.99
C LYS A 200 -12.58 -4.35 3.28
N PHE A 201 -13.62 -4.77 4.00
CA PHE A 201 -13.55 -5.74 5.08
C PHE A 201 -14.13 -7.09 4.67
N TYR A 202 -13.48 -8.19 5.07
CA TYR A 202 -14.03 -9.55 4.96
C TYR A 202 -13.88 -10.33 6.27
N HIS A 203 -14.76 -11.31 6.50
CA HIS A 203 -14.63 -12.30 7.56
C HIS A 203 -14.48 -13.70 6.95
N PHE A 204 -13.55 -14.52 7.46
CA PHE A 204 -13.34 -15.90 7.02
C PHE A 204 -14.17 -16.92 7.80
#